data_AF-A0A2D8FBD6-F1
#
_entry.id   AF-A0A2D8FBD6-F1
#
_cell.length_a   1.000
_cell.length_b   1.000
_cell.length_c   1.000
_cell.angle_alpha   90.00
_cell.angle_beta   90.00
_cell.angle_gamma   90.00
#
_symmetry.space_group_name_H-M   'P 1'
#
loop_
_entity.id
_entity.type
_entity.pdbx_description
1 polymer ?
#
loop_
_entity_poly.entity_id
_entity_poly.type
_entity_poly.pdbx_seq_one_letter_code
_entity_poly.pdbx_strand_id
1 'polypeptide(L)'
;MQTIEIKNIELKNLLNDYSEWFENLDKTSIKVRGEKDIDEYYTSEEYLSSIDKKIHEGFPEKTHGIDLVFCDSIDDNIRKRIRQVDMDFNSVLGSERCAVKMYYPEGGYMGWHNNHNASGYNILFSYTKSGKGFFRYKTDELVTMNDSPGWTAKVGYYGNNDEPDKLFWHCARAYEDRLTLGFVIPNKNFWEMMIEDIESE
;
A
#
# COMPACT_ATOMS: atom_id res chain seq x y z
N MET A 1 -12.37 -5.52 0.05
CA MET A 1 -11.75 -4.32 0.63
C MET A 1 -12.83 -3.31 0.94
N GLN A 2 -12.70 -2.54 2.02
CA GLN A 2 -13.63 -1.47 2.40
C GLN A 2 -12.85 -0.17 2.64
N THR A 3 -13.38 0.97 2.17
CA THR A 3 -12.87 2.29 2.57
C THR A 3 -13.42 2.63 3.95
N ILE A 4 -12.57 3.17 4.82
CA ILE A 4 -12.96 3.72 6.13
C ILE A 4 -12.53 5.19 6.22
N GLU A 5 -13.19 5.95 7.08
CA GLU A 5 -12.84 7.35 7.31
C GLU A 5 -11.73 7.45 8.36
N ILE A 6 -10.69 8.22 8.07
CA ILE A 6 -9.66 8.51 9.07
C ILE A 6 -10.19 9.65 9.92
N LYS A 7 -10.56 9.39 11.18
CA LYS A 7 -11.00 10.41 12.15
C LYS A 7 -9.98 10.66 13.25
N ASN A 8 -9.32 9.60 13.71
CA ASN A 8 -8.33 9.64 14.78
C ASN A 8 -7.25 10.71 14.51
N ILE A 9 -7.17 11.68 15.43
CA ILE A 9 -6.31 12.86 15.27
C ILE A 9 -4.82 12.50 15.34
N GLU A 10 -4.44 11.56 16.22
CA GLU A 10 -3.04 11.14 16.35
C GLU A 10 -2.55 10.49 15.05
N LEU A 11 -3.33 9.57 14.49
CA LEU A 11 -3.03 8.93 13.21
C LEU A 11 -2.99 9.94 12.05
N LYS A 12 -3.92 10.89 11.99
CA LYS A 12 -3.90 11.97 10.98
C LYS A 12 -2.61 12.77 11.05
N ASN A 13 -2.16 13.11 12.25
CA ASN A 13 -0.93 13.87 12.44
C ASN A 13 0.28 13.08 11.93
N LEU A 14 0.38 11.79 12.24
CA LEU A 14 1.45 10.92 11.74
C LEU A 14 1.43 10.77 10.21
N LEU A 15 0.25 10.56 9.63
CA LEU A 15 0.08 10.47 8.17
C LEU A 15 0.49 11.78 7.48
N ASN A 16 0.02 12.91 7.98
CA ASN A 16 0.33 14.23 7.41
C ASN A 16 1.82 14.57 7.53
N ASP A 17 2.43 14.33 8.70
CA ASP A 17 3.86 14.50 8.94
C ASP A 17 4.71 13.64 7.98
N TYR A 18 4.26 12.40 7.71
CA TYR A 18 4.93 11.54 6.74
C TYR A 18 4.83 12.06 5.30
N SER A 19 3.63 12.45 4.85
CA SER A 19 3.45 13.02 3.50
C SER A 19 4.18 14.35 3.32
N GLU A 20 4.18 15.23 4.34
CA GLU A 20 4.87 16.52 4.29
C GLU A 20 6.39 16.33 4.22
N TRP A 21 6.94 15.41 5.04
CA TRP A 21 8.34 15.02 4.93
C TRP A 21 8.68 14.52 3.52
N PHE A 22 7.82 13.67 2.95
CA PHE A 22 8.04 13.14 1.60
C PHE A 22 7.94 14.20 0.51
N GLU A 23 7.02 15.17 0.63
CA GLU A 23 6.89 16.27 -0.34
C GLU A 23 8.17 17.14 -0.38
N ASN A 24 8.78 17.37 0.79
CA ASN A 24 10.00 18.16 0.94
C ASN A 24 11.29 17.37 0.65
N LEU A 25 11.19 16.05 0.47
CA LEU A 25 12.33 15.21 0.16
C LEU A 25 12.83 15.47 -1.27
N ASP A 26 14.15 15.60 -1.44
CA ASP A 26 14.77 15.58 -2.77
C ASP A 26 14.64 14.18 -3.40
N LYS A 27 13.63 14.03 -4.25
CA LYS A 27 13.28 12.76 -4.89
C LYS A 27 14.33 12.26 -5.87
N THR A 28 15.30 13.10 -6.30
CA THR A 28 16.43 12.64 -7.12
C THR A 28 17.32 11.65 -6.37
N SER A 29 17.28 11.68 -5.04
CA SER A 29 17.94 10.71 -4.18
C SER A 29 17.25 9.34 -4.15
N ILE A 30 15.99 9.23 -4.60
CA ILE A 30 15.23 7.98 -4.60
C ILE A 30 15.40 7.27 -5.94
N LYS A 31 16.03 6.09 -5.91
CA LYS A 31 16.16 5.23 -7.09
C LYS A 31 14.94 4.35 -7.24
N VAL A 32 13.98 4.77 -8.05
CA VAL A 32 12.83 3.96 -8.44
C VAL A 32 13.29 2.66 -9.12
N ARG A 33 12.61 1.55 -8.84
CA ARG A 33 12.87 0.23 -9.43
C ARG A 33 11.81 -0.12 -10.49
N GLY A 34 12.24 -0.96 -11.43
CA GLY A 34 11.40 -1.46 -12.52
C GLY A 34 11.08 -0.42 -13.60
N GLU A 35 10.41 -0.87 -14.66
CA GLU A 35 10.17 -0.09 -15.87
C GLU A 35 8.77 0.50 -15.90
N LYS A 36 8.64 1.68 -16.51
CA LYS A 36 7.34 2.29 -16.78
C LYS A 36 6.48 1.33 -17.61
N ASP A 37 5.21 1.30 -17.27
CA ASP A 37 4.23 0.49 -18.00
C ASP A 37 3.85 1.14 -19.33
N ILE A 38 3.45 0.31 -20.28
CA ILE A 38 2.90 0.74 -21.56
C ILE A 38 1.40 0.45 -21.52
N ASP A 39 0.58 1.47 -21.79
CA ASP A 39 -0.88 1.35 -21.86
C ASP A 39 -1.55 0.67 -20.65
N GLU A 40 -0.97 0.84 -19.46
CA GLU A 40 -1.46 0.30 -18.18
C GLU A 40 -1.59 -1.22 -18.12
N TYR A 41 -0.86 -1.93 -18.99
CA TYR A 41 -0.97 -3.37 -19.17
C TYR A 41 -0.87 -4.14 -17.84
N TYR A 42 0.12 -3.84 -16.99
CA TYR A 42 0.35 -4.60 -15.74
C TYR A 42 -0.73 -4.43 -14.66
N THR A 43 -1.67 -3.49 -14.87
CA THR A 43 -2.84 -3.29 -14.00
C THR A 43 -4.17 -3.66 -14.68
N SER A 44 -4.12 -4.15 -15.93
CA SER A 44 -5.28 -4.59 -16.70
C SER A 44 -5.77 -5.99 -16.29
N GLU A 45 -7.01 -6.33 -16.65
CA GLU A 45 -7.54 -7.69 -16.47
C GLU A 45 -6.87 -8.70 -17.41
N GLU A 46 -6.34 -8.24 -18.55
CA GLU A 46 -5.55 -9.06 -19.46
C GLU A 46 -4.28 -9.57 -18.79
N TYR A 47 -3.52 -8.68 -18.13
CA TYR A 47 -2.32 -9.11 -17.40
C TYR A 47 -2.67 -10.04 -16.23
N LEU A 48 -3.72 -9.75 -15.46
CA LEU A 48 -4.18 -10.64 -14.40
C LEU A 48 -4.48 -12.06 -14.91
N SER A 49 -5.06 -12.16 -16.10
CA SER A 49 -5.38 -13.44 -16.74
C SER A 49 -4.14 -14.17 -17.25
N SER A 50 -3.06 -13.44 -17.52
CA SER A 50 -1.78 -14.00 -17.99
C SER A 50 -0.91 -14.60 -16.87
N ILE A 51 -1.13 -14.20 -15.62
CA ILE A 51 -0.35 -14.67 -14.46
C ILE A 51 -0.58 -16.15 -14.21
N ASP A 52 0.50 -16.93 -14.09
CA ASP A 52 0.43 -18.32 -13.64
C ASP A 52 0.23 -18.39 -12.12
N LYS A 53 -1.03 -18.53 -11.73
CA LYS A 53 -1.47 -18.60 -10.33
C LYS A 53 -0.87 -19.79 -9.56
N LYS A 54 -0.34 -20.82 -10.23
CA LYS A 54 0.22 -22.00 -9.55
C LYS A 54 1.64 -21.77 -9.03
N ILE A 55 2.39 -20.89 -9.67
CA ILE A 55 3.80 -20.60 -9.31
C ILE A 55 3.98 -19.21 -8.71
N HIS A 56 2.91 -18.42 -8.63
CA HIS A 56 2.95 -17.05 -8.11
C HIS A 56 3.42 -17.01 -6.64
N GLU A 57 4.41 -16.17 -6.35
CA GLU A 57 5.07 -16.10 -5.03
C GLU A 57 4.35 -15.19 -4.03
N GLY A 58 3.29 -14.51 -4.46
CA GLY A 58 2.48 -13.60 -3.66
C GLY A 58 2.90 -12.14 -3.80
N PHE A 59 4.16 -11.87 -4.15
CA PHE A 59 4.66 -10.54 -4.48
C PHE A 59 4.29 -10.12 -5.92
N PRO A 60 4.23 -8.80 -6.21
CA PRO A 60 4.11 -8.30 -7.57
C PRO A 60 5.29 -8.71 -8.44
N GLU A 61 5.01 -9.36 -9.58
CA GLU A 61 6.03 -9.72 -10.58
C GLU A 61 6.60 -8.51 -11.31
N LYS A 62 5.80 -7.44 -11.41
CA LYS A 62 6.13 -6.18 -12.10
C LYS A 62 5.70 -4.99 -11.26
N THR A 63 6.58 -4.01 -11.18
CA THR A 63 6.40 -2.79 -10.40
C THR A 63 7.18 -1.66 -11.06
N HIS A 64 6.65 -0.44 -10.97
CA HIS A 64 7.42 0.79 -11.18
C HIS A 64 7.24 1.68 -9.97
N GLY A 65 8.25 1.67 -9.10
CA GLY A 65 8.21 2.28 -7.78
C GLY A 65 9.27 1.68 -6.87
N ILE A 66 9.25 2.02 -5.60
CA ILE A 66 10.18 1.47 -4.62
C ILE A 66 9.56 1.42 -3.22
N ASP A 67 9.73 0.28 -2.54
CA ASP A 67 9.55 0.26 -1.10
C ASP A 67 10.72 1.00 -0.45
N LEU A 68 10.41 2.07 0.27
CA LEU A 68 11.40 2.98 0.85
C LEU A 68 12.31 2.30 1.89
N VAL A 69 11.97 1.11 2.39
CA VAL A 69 12.87 0.28 3.21
C VAL A 69 14.09 -0.20 2.40
N PHE A 70 13.90 -0.49 1.10
CA PHE A 70 14.95 -0.99 0.20
C PHE A 70 15.61 0.12 -0.61
N CYS A 71 15.36 1.38 -0.28
CA CYS A 71 16.04 2.47 -0.94
C CYS A 71 17.53 2.41 -0.54
N ASP A 72 18.35 1.96 -1.50
CA ASP A 72 19.78 1.70 -1.30
C ASP A 72 20.61 3.00 -1.30
N SER A 73 20.03 4.08 -1.82
CA SER A 73 20.71 5.33 -2.17
C SER A 73 20.88 6.32 -1.02
N ILE A 74 20.72 5.90 0.22
CA ILE A 74 20.24 6.83 1.22
C ILE A 74 21.31 7.29 2.23
N ASP A 75 21.54 8.61 2.22
CA ASP A 75 21.76 9.46 3.39
C ASP A 75 21.14 8.85 4.69
N ASP A 76 21.94 8.75 5.75
CA ASP A 76 21.50 8.20 7.04
C ASP A 76 20.21 8.84 7.59
N ASN A 77 19.90 10.08 7.21
CA ASN A 77 18.72 10.80 7.69
C ASN A 77 17.38 10.19 7.23
N ILE A 78 17.26 9.84 5.94
CA ILE A 78 16.03 9.24 5.42
C ILE A 78 15.88 7.82 5.97
N ARG A 79 16.97 7.04 6.14
CA ARG A 79 16.91 5.72 6.78
C ARG A 79 16.41 5.81 8.22
N LYS A 80 16.91 6.79 8.98
CA LYS A 80 16.42 7.07 10.34
C LYS A 80 14.94 7.44 10.32
N ARG A 81 14.51 8.27 9.38
CA ARG A 81 13.10 8.66 9.24
C ARG A 81 12.19 7.48 8.90
N ILE A 82 12.56 6.61 7.96
CA ILE A 82 11.77 5.42 7.63
C ILE A 82 11.64 4.48 8.83
N ARG A 83 12.69 4.32 9.64
CA ARG A 83 12.61 3.54 10.90
C ARG A 83 11.73 4.21 11.95
N GLN A 84 11.75 5.54 12.02
CA GLN A 84 10.90 6.29 12.94
C GLN A 84 9.42 6.12 12.59
N VAL A 85 9.08 6.13 11.30
CA VAL A 85 7.72 5.84 10.79
C VAL A 85 7.23 4.47 11.30
N ASP A 86 8.07 3.44 11.29
CA ASP A 86 7.67 2.14 11.84
C ASP A 86 7.34 2.22 13.34
N MET A 87 8.10 2.98 14.12
CA MET A 87 7.84 3.15 15.56
C MET A 87 6.57 3.96 15.82
N ASP A 88 6.41 5.08 15.12
CA ASP A 88 5.31 6.01 15.31
C ASP A 88 3.96 5.39 14.92
N PHE A 89 3.89 4.71 13.77
CA PHE A 89 2.65 4.08 13.36
C PHE A 89 2.32 2.86 14.23
N ASN A 90 3.35 2.14 14.70
CA ASN A 90 3.11 0.98 15.55
C ASN A 90 2.63 1.36 16.95
N SER A 91 2.96 2.55 17.46
CA SER A 91 2.42 3.03 18.75
C SER A 91 0.92 3.29 18.71
N VAL A 92 0.37 3.57 17.53
CA VAL A 92 -1.08 3.79 17.32
C VAL A 92 -1.78 2.51 16.88
N LEU A 93 -1.23 1.80 15.88
CA LEU A 93 -1.91 0.68 15.23
C LEU A 93 -1.69 -0.69 15.90
N GLY A 94 -0.67 -0.82 16.76
CA GLY A 94 -0.28 -2.10 17.37
C GLY A 94 -0.04 -3.22 16.34
N SER A 95 0.38 -2.85 15.13
CA SER A 95 0.56 -3.77 14.01
C SER A 95 1.61 -4.84 14.32
N GLU A 96 1.42 -6.05 13.77
CA GLU A 96 2.44 -7.09 13.86
C GLU A 96 3.64 -6.72 12.99
N ARG A 97 3.35 -6.10 11.83
CA ARG A 97 4.35 -5.67 10.85
C ARG A 97 3.80 -4.57 9.94
N CYS A 98 4.70 -3.69 9.53
CA CYS A 98 4.51 -2.85 8.36
C CYS A 98 4.99 -3.62 7.12
N ALA A 99 4.04 -4.10 6.32
CA ALA A 99 4.31 -4.93 5.15
C ALA A 99 4.89 -4.16 3.96
N VAL A 100 4.52 -2.88 3.81
CA VAL A 100 4.98 -2.06 2.68
C VAL A 100 5.02 -0.58 3.02
N LYS A 101 6.07 0.11 2.54
CA LYS A 101 6.22 1.59 2.55
C LYS A 101 6.53 2.08 1.14
N MET A 102 5.57 1.91 0.24
CA MET A 102 5.77 2.08 -1.19
C MET A 102 5.67 3.53 -1.62
N TYR A 103 6.62 3.96 -2.45
CA TYR A 103 6.52 5.17 -3.27
C TYR A 103 6.38 4.79 -4.74
N TYR A 104 5.42 5.43 -5.41
CA TYR A 104 5.21 5.38 -6.85
C TYR A 104 5.44 6.78 -7.43
N PRO A 105 6.36 6.95 -8.40
CA PRO A 105 6.42 8.19 -9.17
C PRO A 105 5.20 8.30 -10.10
N GLU A 106 5.06 9.42 -10.82
CA GLU A 106 4.11 9.54 -11.92
C GLU A 106 4.28 8.41 -12.97
N GLY A 107 3.20 7.68 -13.24
CA GLY A 107 3.20 6.48 -14.09
C GLY A 107 3.62 5.20 -13.35
N GLY A 108 3.86 5.28 -12.04
CA GLY A 108 4.19 4.17 -11.18
C GLY A 108 3.03 3.22 -10.94
N TYR A 109 3.36 1.96 -10.64
CA TYR A 109 2.37 0.92 -10.39
C TYR A 109 2.95 -0.21 -9.55
N MET A 110 2.04 -0.97 -8.93
CA MET A 110 2.29 -2.31 -8.43
C MET A 110 1.35 -3.23 -9.19
N GLY A 111 1.92 -4.14 -10.00
CA GLY A 111 1.14 -5.05 -10.84
C GLY A 111 0.30 -6.02 -10.01
N TRP A 112 -0.54 -6.78 -10.69
CA TRP A 112 -1.38 -7.79 -10.03
C TRP A 112 -0.59 -8.79 -9.20
N HIS A 113 -1.03 -8.98 -7.96
CA HIS A 113 -0.49 -9.93 -6.98
C HIS A 113 -1.54 -10.22 -5.90
N ASN A 114 -1.26 -11.13 -4.96
CA ASN A 114 -2.25 -11.50 -3.93
C ASN A 114 -1.73 -11.52 -2.48
N ASN A 115 -0.43 -11.31 -2.26
CA ASN A 115 0.21 -11.30 -0.94
C ASN A 115 -0.11 -12.54 -0.07
N HIS A 116 -0.29 -13.73 -0.67
CA HIS A 116 -0.53 -14.97 0.08
C HIS A 116 0.60 -15.27 1.10
N ASN A 117 1.81 -14.83 0.77
CA ASN A 117 3.02 -14.89 1.59
C ASN A 117 3.06 -13.89 2.76
N ALA A 118 2.16 -12.89 2.76
CA ALA A 118 2.00 -11.87 3.79
C ALA A 118 0.53 -11.76 4.23
N SER A 119 -0.16 -12.90 4.27
CA SER A 119 -1.57 -12.99 4.67
C SER A 119 -1.85 -12.36 6.04
N GLY A 120 -3.09 -11.91 6.23
CA GLY A 120 -3.56 -11.32 7.47
C GLY A 120 -4.57 -10.18 7.28
N TYR A 121 -4.93 -9.57 8.41
CA TYR A 121 -5.83 -8.42 8.45
C TYR A 121 -5.07 -7.14 8.13
N ASN A 122 -5.37 -6.53 6.99
CA ASN A 122 -4.63 -5.42 6.43
C ASN A 122 -5.34 -4.09 6.68
N ILE A 123 -4.52 -3.08 6.96
CA ILE A 123 -4.90 -1.66 6.90
C ILE A 123 -3.93 -0.99 5.92
N LEU A 124 -4.48 -0.44 4.83
CA LEU A 124 -3.74 0.27 3.80
C LEU A 124 -4.08 1.76 3.85
N PHE A 125 -3.05 2.59 3.98
CA PHE A 125 -3.14 4.02 3.77
C PHE A 125 -2.53 4.38 2.43
N SER A 126 -3.24 5.17 1.63
CA SER A 126 -2.75 5.68 0.35
C SER A 126 -2.86 7.19 0.30
N TYR A 127 -1.78 7.86 -0.10
CA TYR A 127 -1.74 9.31 -0.28
C TYR A 127 -1.56 9.67 -1.74
N THR A 128 -2.35 10.63 -2.19
CA THR A 128 -2.18 11.31 -3.47
C THR A 128 -2.52 12.78 -3.28
N LYS A 129 -1.78 13.70 -3.92
CA LYS A 129 -2.03 15.14 -3.73
C LYS A 129 -3.31 15.62 -4.40
N SER A 130 -3.60 15.11 -5.59
CA SER A 130 -4.74 15.52 -6.41
C SER A 130 -5.75 14.41 -6.68
N GLY A 131 -5.62 13.25 -6.03
CA GLY A 131 -6.54 12.11 -6.20
C GLY A 131 -6.22 11.27 -7.44
N LYS A 132 -5.01 11.38 -8.00
CA LYS A 132 -4.66 10.74 -9.26
C LYS A 132 -3.96 9.40 -9.06
N GLY A 133 -4.77 8.40 -8.75
CA GLY A 133 -4.33 7.02 -8.63
C GLY A 133 -5.51 6.10 -8.37
N PHE A 134 -5.25 4.80 -8.31
CA PHE A 134 -6.25 3.84 -7.87
C PHE A 134 -5.63 2.63 -7.18
N PHE A 135 -6.47 1.98 -6.39
CA PHE A 135 -6.32 0.60 -5.96
C PHE A 135 -7.39 -0.24 -6.65
N ARG A 136 -7.02 -1.37 -7.23
CA ARG A 136 -7.95 -2.24 -7.95
C ARG A 136 -7.81 -3.67 -7.46
N TYR A 137 -8.92 -4.37 -7.34
CA TYR A 137 -8.93 -5.76 -6.89
C TYR A 137 -9.97 -6.57 -7.65
N LYS A 138 -9.78 -7.89 -7.65
CA LYS A 138 -10.66 -8.83 -8.35
C LYS A 138 -11.35 -9.74 -7.33
N THR A 139 -12.67 -9.71 -7.34
CA THR A 139 -13.54 -10.74 -6.75
C THR A 139 -14.20 -11.49 -7.92
N ASP A 140 -15.51 -11.72 -7.88
CA ASP A 140 -16.28 -12.08 -9.07
C ASP A 140 -16.22 -10.97 -10.12
N GLU A 141 -16.17 -9.70 -9.67
CA GLU A 141 -16.09 -8.51 -10.51
C GLU A 141 -14.78 -7.76 -10.30
N LEU A 142 -14.43 -6.94 -11.30
CA LEU A 142 -13.28 -6.05 -11.21
C LEU A 142 -13.69 -4.75 -10.52
N VAL A 143 -13.14 -4.48 -9.34
CA VAL A 143 -13.47 -3.30 -8.56
C VAL A 143 -12.29 -2.33 -8.55
N THR A 144 -12.52 -1.08 -8.97
CA THR A 144 -11.51 0.00 -8.93
C THR A 144 -11.92 1.05 -7.91
N MET A 145 -11.06 1.28 -6.94
CA MET A 145 -11.18 2.32 -5.92
C MET A 145 -10.23 3.46 -6.28
N ASN A 146 -10.77 4.51 -6.90
CA ASN A 146 -9.98 5.70 -7.21
C ASN A 146 -9.54 6.38 -5.91
N ASP A 147 -8.33 6.92 -5.91
CA ASP A 147 -7.84 7.70 -4.78
C ASP A 147 -8.53 9.07 -4.76
N SER A 148 -8.50 9.71 -3.59
CA SER A 148 -8.98 11.07 -3.37
C SER A 148 -7.82 11.93 -2.86
N PRO A 149 -7.86 13.26 -3.05
CA PRO A 149 -6.83 14.15 -2.50
C PRO A 149 -6.63 13.91 -1.00
N GLY A 150 -5.37 13.79 -0.58
CA GLY A 150 -4.99 13.47 0.79
C GLY A 150 -4.87 11.96 1.04
N TRP A 151 -4.98 11.59 2.32
CA TRP A 151 -4.90 10.21 2.77
C TRP A 151 -6.26 9.51 2.68
N THR A 152 -6.26 8.29 2.13
CA THR A 152 -7.40 7.37 2.18
C THR A 152 -7.00 6.10 2.93
N ALA A 153 -7.93 5.54 3.71
CA ALA A 153 -7.74 4.28 4.40
C ALA A 153 -8.64 3.19 3.79
N LYS A 154 -8.04 2.02 3.56
CA LYS A 154 -8.71 0.83 3.03
C LYS A 154 -8.37 -0.35 3.92
N VAL A 155 -9.35 -1.15 4.30
CA VAL A 155 -9.16 -2.31 5.18
C VAL A 155 -9.71 -3.58 4.54
N GLY A 156 -9.06 -4.70 4.81
CA GLY A 156 -9.51 -6.00 4.33
C GLY A 156 -8.67 -7.16 4.86
N TYR A 157 -9.05 -8.38 4.49
CA TYR A 157 -8.30 -9.58 4.82
C TYR A 157 -7.69 -10.16 3.56
N TYR A 158 -6.39 -10.49 3.60
CA TYR A 158 -5.69 -11.20 2.53
C TYR A 158 -5.42 -12.63 3.00
N GLY A 159 -6.04 -13.61 2.34
CA GLY A 159 -5.85 -15.03 2.64
C GLY A 159 -4.52 -15.57 2.11
N ASN A 160 -4.13 -16.74 2.61
CA ASN A 160 -2.99 -17.50 2.11
C ASN A 160 -3.45 -18.65 1.19
N ASN A 161 -2.50 -19.47 0.73
CA ASN A 161 -2.78 -20.60 -0.16
C ASN A 161 -3.62 -21.73 0.47
N ASP A 162 -3.71 -21.79 1.80
CA ASP A 162 -4.59 -22.73 2.51
C ASP A 162 -6.06 -22.22 2.53
N GLU A 163 -6.28 -20.97 2.13
CA GLU A 163 -7.59 -20.31 2.01
C GLU A 163 -7.80 -19.78 0.58
N PRO A 164 -7.89 -20.66 -0.44
CA PRO A 164 -7.90 -20.26 -1.85
C PRO A 164 -9.03 -19.29 -2.21
N ASP A 165 -10.19 -19.41 -1.57
CA ASP A 165 -11.35 -18.53 -1.76
C ASP A 165 -11.16 -17.12 -1.15
N LYS A 166 -10.11 -16.94 -0.35
CA LYS A 166 -9.74 -15.68 0.29
C LYS A 166 -8.48 -15.06 -0.30
N LEU A 167 -7.91 -15.65 -1.36
CA LEU A 167 -6.81 -15.03 -2.10
C LEU A 167 -7.26 -13.70 -2.69
N PHE A 168 -6.59 -12.63 -2.27
CA PHE A 168 -7.04 -11.28 -2.58
C PHE A 168 -6.19 -10.70 -3.71
N TRP A 169 -6.56 -10.94 -4.96
CA TRP A 169 -5.84 -10.38 -6.10
C TRP A 169 -6.07 -8.86 -6.20
N HIS A 170 -5.00 -8.09 -6.23
CA HIS A 170 -5.04 -6.63 -6.31
C HIS A 170 -3.83 -6.02 -7.02
N CYS A 171 -3.97 -4.78 -7.44
CA CYS A 171 -2.93 -3.94 -8.03
C CYS A 171 -3.16 -2.46 -7.66
N ALA A 172 -2.16 -1.61 -7.90
CA ALA A 172 -2.25 -0.18 -7.69
C ALA A 172 -1.57 0.61 -8.80
N ARG A 173 -2.06 1.82 -9.08
CA ARG A 173 -1.56 2.70 -10.14
C ARG A 173 -1.47 4.14 -9.63
N ALA A 174 -0.47 4.86 -10.11
CA ALA A 174 -0.23 6.25 -9.80
C ALA A 174 -0.07 7.08 -11.08
N TYR A 175 -0.75 8.23 -11.15
CA TYR A 175 -0.57 9.23 -12.21
C TYR A 175 -0.02 10.55 -11.65
N GLU A 176 0.50 10.49 -10.43
CA GLU A 176 1.28 11.51 -9.72
C GLU A 176 2.10 10.78 -8.64
N ASP A 177 2.87 11.51 -7.84
CA ASP A 177 3.52 10.92 -6.67
C ASP A 177 2.47 10.32 -5.73
N ARG A 178 2.57 9.02 -5.50
CA ARG A 178 1.65 8.26 -4.65
C ARG A 178 2.42 7.51 -3.59
N LEU A 179 1.91 7.53 -2.36
CA LEU A 179 2.46 6.74 -1.25
C LEU A 179 1.49 5.63 -0.86
N THR A 180 2.02 4.51 -0.37
CA THR A 180 1.23 3.47 0.29
C THR A 180 1.95 2.94 1.51
N LEU A 181 1.25 2.98 2.65
CA LEU A 181 1.65 2.32 3.87
C LEU A 181 0.71 1.14 4.09
N GLY A 182 1.25 -0.07 4.28
CA GLY A 182 0.45 -1.25 4.57
C GLY A 182 0.87 -1.92 5.86
N PHE A 183 -0.11 -2.18 6.72
CA PHE A 183 0.08 -2.79 8.03
C PHE A 183 -0.74 -4.06 8.14
N VAL A 184 -0.14 -5.10 8.73
CA VAL A 184 -0.83 -6.35 9.06
C VAL A 184 -1.07 -6.38 10.56
N ILE A 185 -2.32 -6.58 10.94
CA ILE A 185 -2.79 -6.60 12.32
C ILE A 185 -2.90 -8.06 12.82
N PRO A 186 -2.39 -8.39 14.02
CA PRO A 186 -2.20 -9.77 14.48
C PRO A 186 -3.44 -10.68 14.46
N ASN A 187 -4.62 -10.13 14.71
CA ASN A 187 -5.86 -10.91 14.74
C ASN A 187 -7.09 -10.06 14.45
N LYS A 188 -8.20 -10.74 14.16
CA LYS A 188 -9.46 -10.13 13.74
C LYS A 188 -10.03 -9.14 14.75
N ASN A 189 -10.14 -9.55 16.02
CA ASN A 189 -10.75 -8.71 17.04
C ASN A 189 -9.94 -7.42 17.25
N PHE A 190 -8.61 -7.55 17.24
CA PHE A 190 -7.74 -6.39 17.34
C PHE A 190 -7.85 -5.49 16.10
N TRP A 191 -7.96 -6.07 14.91
CA TRP A 191 -8.20 -5.32 13.67
C TRP A 191 -9.54 -4.58 13.66
N GLU A 192 -10.62 -5.21 14.13
CA GLU A 192 -11.93 -4.55 14.27
C GLU A 192 -11.86 -3.38 15.25
N MET A 193 -11.21 -3.55 16.41
CA MET A 193 -10.98 -2.45 17.36
C MET A 193 -10.12 -1.33 16.76
N MET A 194 -9.11 -1.66 15.94
CA MET A 194 -8.30 -0.64 15.24
C MET A 194 -9.10 0.11 14.18
N ILE A 195 -10.04 -0.55 13.49
CA ILE A 195 -10.95 0.16 12.58
C ILE A 195 -11.83 1.13 13.36
N GLU A 196 -12.43 0.69 14.47
CA GLU A 196 -13.25 1.54 15.33
C GLU A 196 -12.45 2.74 15.86
N ASP A 197 -11.21 2.52 16.31
CA ASP A 197 -10.33 3.59 16.78
C ASP A 197 -10.00 4.60 15.67
N ILE A 198 -9.65 4.12 14.47
CA ILE A 198 -9.38 4.97 13.29
C ILE A 198 -10.61 5.83 12.94
N GLU A 199 -11.82 5.27 13.03
CA GLU A 199 -13.08 5.95 12.72
C GLU A 199 -13.65 6.77 13.89
N SER A 200 -12.95 6.82 15.03
CA SER A 200 -13.28 7.63 16.21
C SER A 200 -12.45 8.91 16.28
N GLU A 201 -12.94 9.95 16.99
CA GLU A 201 -12.28 11.27 17.11
C GLU A 201 -11.14 11.30 18.12
#